data_AF-A0A2D7LHR8-F1
#
_entry.id   AF-A0A2D7LHR8-F1
#
_cell.length_a   1.000
_cell.length_b   1.000
_cell.length_c   1.000
_cell.angle_alpha   90.00
_cell.angle_beta   90.00
_cell.angle_gamma   90.00
#
_symmetry.space_group_name_H-M   'P 1'
#
loop_
_entity.id
_entity.type
_entity.pdbx_description
1 polymer ?
#
loop_
_entity_poly.entity_id
_entity_poly.type
_entity_poly.pdbx_seq_one_letter_code
_entity_poly.pdbx_strand_id
1 'polypeptide(L)' 'MARRTREADAELIETIDDLEELVQDKRQSWRANSSKARRRQRRYKNRLTNELSRMDIGSTDENY' A
#
# COMPACT_ATOMS: atom_id res chain seq x y z
N MET A 1 7.33 9.30 14.09
CA MET A 1 7.59 8.14 13.21
C MET A 1 6.32 7.85 12.44
N ALA A 2 6.33 7.77 11.10
CA ALA A 2 5.12 7.46 10.35
C ALA A 2 4.59 6.04 10.67
N ARG A 3 3.28 5.83 10.52
CA ARG A 3 2.65 4.50 10.62
C ARG A 3 3.17 3.61 9.48
N ARG A 4 3.19 2.29 9.70
CA ARG A 4 3.55 1.33 8.64
C ARG A 4 2.32 1.05 7.78
N THR A 5 2.48 1.06 6.45
CA THR A 5 1.45 0.62 5.51
C THR A 5 1.07 -0.85 5.75
N ARG A 6 -0.22 -1.11 5.96
CA ARG A 6 -0.87 -2.40 6.21
C ARG A 6 -1.72 -2.84 5.01
N GLU A 7 -2.03 -4.12 4.91
CA GLU A 7 -2.98 -4.65 3.91
C GLU A 7 -4.37 -4.06 4.12
N ALA A 8 -4.82 -3.99 5.37
CA ALA A 8 -6.08 -3.35 5.77
C ALA A 8 -6.19 -1.87 5.37
N ASP A 9 -5.07 -1.21 5.04
CA ASP A 9 -5.12 0.17 4.56
C ASP A 9 -5.64 0.26 3.12
N ALA A 10 -5.77 -0.87 2.41
CA ALA A 10 -6.37 -0.91 1.08
C ALA A 10 -7.86 -0.52 1.09
N GLU A 11 -8.56 -0.73 2.20
CA GLU A 11 -9.96 -0.30 2.39
C GLU A 11 -10.13 1.23 2.34
N LEU A 12 -9.04 1.98 2.56
CA LEU A 12 -9.04 3.45 2.58
C LEU A 12 -8.69 4.05 1.21
N ILE A 13 -8.49 3.23 0.17
CA ILE A 13 -8.04 3.66 -1.15
C ILE A 13 -9.22 3.63 -2.10
N GLU A 14 -9.71 4.82 -2.48
CA GLU A 14 -10.75 4.99 -3.49
C GLU A 14 -10.14 5.46 -4.82
N THR A 15 -9.06 6.23 -4.76
CA THR A 15 -8.37 6.83 -5.91
C THR A 15 -6.87 6.50 -5.94
N ILE A 16 -6.22 6.83 -7.07
CA ILE A 16 -4.77 6.67 -7.22
C ILE A 16 -4.01 7.62 -6.27
N ASP A 17 -4.54 8.81 -6.01
CA ASP A 17 -3.90 9.79 -5.14
C ASP A 17 -3.87 9.31 -3.69
N ASP A 18 -4.94 8.62 -3.24
CA ASP A 18 -5.00 8.00 -1.90
C ASP A 18 -3.88 6.96 -1.72
N LEU A 19 -3.56 6.20 -2.77
CA LEU A 19 -2.47 5.21 -2.76
C LEU A 19 -1.11 5.89 -2.56
N GLU A 20 -0.86 7.02 -3.20
CA GLU A 20 0.40 7.77 -3.05
C GLU A 20 0.50 8.42 -1.66
N GLU A 21 -0.61 8.92 -1.11
CA GLU A 21 -0.64 9.55 0.20
C GLU A 21 -0.51 8.53 1.35
N LEU A 22 -1.15 7.36 1.24
CA LEU A 22 -1.09 6.30 2.26
C LEU A 22 0.29 5.63 2.36
N VAL A 23 1.04 5.59 1.26
CA VAL A 23 2.35 4.92 1.22
C VAL A 23 3.44 5.81 1.80
N GLN A 24 3.48 5.88 3.14
CA GLN A 24 4.48 6.64 3.88
C GLN A 24 5.67 5.78 4.33
N ASP A 25 6.90 6.24 4.05
CA ASP A 25 8.11 5.54 4.49
C ASP A 25 8.47 5.89 5.94
N LYS A 26 8.00 5.08 6.90
CA LYS A 26 8.35 5.24 8.33
C LYS A 26 9.84 5.17 8.67
N ARG A 27 10.70 4.77 7.72
CA ARG A 27 12.16 4.71 7.88
C ARG A 27 12.89 5.85 7.18
N GLN A 28 12.18 6.84 6.63
CA GLN A 28 12.83 7.97 5.94
C GLN A 28 13.82 8.73 6.82
N SER A 29 13.62 8.78 8.14
CA SER A 29 14.53 9.44 9.08
C SER A 29 15.64 8.54 9.66
N TRP A 30 15.56 7.21 9.52
CA TRP A 30 16.50 6.28 10.17
C TRP A 30 17.21 5.36 9.16
N ARG A 31 18.55 5.39 9.15
CA ARG A 31 19.38 4.61 8.21
C ARG A 31 18.87 4.73 6.76
N ALA A 32 18.51 5.96 6.39
CA ALA A 32 17.92 6.28 5.11
C ALA A 32 18.94 6.11 3.97
N ASN A 33 18.55 5.40 2.93
CA ASN A 33 19.29 5.29 1.67
C ASN A 33 18.25 5.32 0.55
N SER A 34 18.48 6.14 -0.47
CA SER A 34 17.57 6.35 -1.60
C SER A 34 17.15 5.03 -2.28
N SER A 35 18.09 4.10 -2.50
CA SER A 35 17.81 2.78 -3.08
C SER A 35 16.87 1.94 -2.18
N LYS A 36 17.14 1.92 -0.87
CA LYS A 36 16.30 1.20 0.09
C LYS A 36 14.92 1.85 0.23
N ALA A 37 14.83 3.17 0.13
CA ALA A 37 13.56 3.91 0.16
C ALA A 37 12.68 3.55 -1.05
N ARG A 38 13.23 3.60 -2.27
CA ARG A 38 12.51 3.17 -3.50
C ARG A 38 12.02 1.73 -3.42
N ARG A 39 12.86 0.81 -2.91
CA ARG A 39 12.49 -0.60 -2.73
C ARG A 39 11.33 -0.78 -1.74
N ARG A 40 11.30 0.01 -0.66
CA ARG A 40 10.20 0.00 0.31
C ARG A 40 8.92 0.59 -0.28
N GLN A 41 8.98 1.73 -0.94
CA GLN A 41 7.82 2.33 -1.62
C GLN A 41 7.21 1.36 -2.64
N ARG A 42 8.03 0.77 -3.53
CA ARG A 42 7.56 -0.27 -4.47
C ARG A 42 6.91 -1.44 -3.76
N ARG A 43 7.51 -1.93 -2.66
CA ARG A 43 6.94 -3.05 -1.88
C ARG A 43 5.57 -2.68 -1.32
N TYR A 44 5.41 -1.48 -0.76
CA TYR A 44 4.15 -1.06 -0.15
C TYR A 44 3.06 -0.83 -1.20
N LYS A 45 3.39 -0.17 -2.32
CA LYS A 45 2.48 -0.03 -3.46
C LYS A 45 2.01 -1.39 -3.97
N ASN A 46 2.95 -2.29 -4.29
CA ASN A 46 2.60 -3.64 -4.76
C ASN A 46 1.75 -4.41 -3.75
N ARG A 47 1.98 -4.21 -2.45
CA ARG A 47 1.20 -4.90 -1.42
C ARG A 47 -0.26 -4.42 -1.40
N LEU A 48 -0.48 -3.11 -1.50
CA LEU A 48 -1.82 -2.52 -1.55
C LEU A 48 -2.52 -2.87 -2.85
N THR A 49 -1.86 -2.75 -4.00
CA THR A 49 -2.44 -3.13 -5.29
C THR A 49 -2.84 -4.60 -5.34
N ASN A 50 -2.00 -5.50 -4.80
CA ASN A 50 -2.34 -6.92 -4.71
C ASN A 50 -3.56 -7.17 -3.81
N GLU A 51 -3.71 -6.40 -2.73
CA GLU A 51 -4.86 -6.53 -1.83
C GLU A 51 -6.14 -5.98 -2.47
N LEU A 52 -6.06 -4.83 -3.14
CA LEU A 52 -7.17 -4.28 -3.93
C LEU A 52 -7.65 -5.27 -5.00
N SER A 53 -6.74 -5.91 -5.73
CA SER A 53 -7.10 -6.95 -6.69
C SER A 53 -7.78 -8.16 -6.04
N ARG A 54 -7.42 -8.52 -4.80
CA ARG A 54 -8.07 -9.61 -4.07
C ARG A 54 -9.46 -9.22 -3.59
N MET A 55 -9.63 -7.99 -3.09
CA MET A 55 -10.92 -7.45 -2.68
C MET A 55 -11.90 -7.40 -3.85
N ASP A 56 -11.44 -6.95 -5.01
CA ASP A 56 -12.22 -6.90 -6.26
C ASP A 56 -12.67 -8.32 -6.69
N ILE A 57 -11.74 -9.28 -6.74
CA ILE A 57 -12.05 -10.67 -7.11
C ILE A 57 -12.99 -11.33 -6.09
N GLY A 58 -12.78 -11.13 -4.78
CA GLY A 58 -13.62 -11.70 -3.73
C GLY A 58 -15.05 -11.14 -3.69
N SER A 59 -15.26 -9.92 -4.21
CA SER A 59 -16.60 -9.31 -4.35
C SER A 59 -17.42 -9.91 -5.49
N THR A 60 -16.79 -10.63 -6.42
CA THR A 60 -17.44 -11.19 -7.61
C THR A 60 -18.08 -12.56 -7.35
N ASP A 61 -17.72 -13.24 -6.25
CA ASP A 61 -18.17 -14.60 -5.91
C ASP A 61 -19.49 -14.66 -5.10
N GLU A 62 -20.08 -13.52 -4.69
CA GLU A 62 -21.34 -13.49 -3.91
C GLU A 62 -22.63 -13.36 -4.75
N ASN A 63 -22.55 -13.49 -6.08
CA ASN A 63 -23.72 -13.52 -6.96
C ASN A 63 -23.73 -14.78 -7.84
N TYR A 64 -23.98 -15.95 -7.26
CA TYR A 64 -24.51 -17.13 -7.96
C TYR A 64 -25.29 -18.07 -7.02
#